data_AF-A0A7S2IQM4-F1
#
_entry.id   AF-A0A7S2IQM4-F1
#
_cell.length_a   1.000
_cell.length_b   1.000
_cell.length_c   1.000
_cell.angle_alpha   90.00
_cell.angle_beta   90.00
_cell.angle_gamma   90.00
#
_symmetry.space_group_name_H-M   'P 1'
#
loop_
_entity.id
_entity.type
_entity.pdbx_description
1 polymer ?
#
loop_
_entity_poly.entity_id
_entity_poly.type
_entity_poly.pdbx_seq_one_letter_code
_entity_poly.pdbx_strand_id
1 'polypeptide(L)'
;MAGRLKPYRRKPTDAFEKVRDQAQQSRFFVLQQIGPTGFVLRDEGDQKHRAFVGAEHSCSCGRCGDEHCVHTAFVLLKVLKVPPDSPLCWQPSLTDAEIGEVLAARQREEEKRKREAERAERRAAIEAKRQSKK
;
A
#
# COMPACT_ATOMS: atom_id res chain seq x y z
N MET A 1 26.53 2.74 2.24
CA MET A 1 25.98 2.83 0.86
C MET A 1 25.19 1.56 0.61
N ALA A 2 23.92 1.50 1.05
CA ALA A 2 23.07 0.32 0.80
C ALA A 2 22.67 0.34 -0.67
N GLY A 3 23.44 -0.36 -1.50
CA GLY A 3 23.13 -0.56 -2.92
C GLY A 3 21.83 -1.35 -3.06
N ARG A 4 21.05 -1.04 -4.09
CA ARG A 4 19.83 -1.78 -4.43
C ARG A 4 20.20 -3.25 -4.71
N LEU A 5 19.51 -4.20 -4.07
CA LEU A 5 19.77 -5.65 -4.23
C LEU A 5 19.50 -6.16 -5.64
N LYS A 6 18.43 -5.67 -6.29
CA LYS A 6 18.04 -6.01 -7.66
C LYS A 6 18.06 -4.76 -8.54
N PRO A 7 18.37 -4.86 -9.85
CA PRO A 7 18.42 -3.69 -10.73
C PRO A 7 17.07 -2.98 -10.83
N TYR A 8 17.11 -1.64 -10.93
CA TYR A 8 15.90 -0.83 -11.06
C TYR A 8 15.20 -1.07 -12.41
N ARG A 9 13.93 -1.45 -12.36
CA ARG A 9 13.12 -1.72 -13.55
C ARG A 9 12.39 -0.45 -13.98
N ARG A 10 12.71 0.09 -15.15
CA ARG A 10 12.00 1.28 -15.70
C ARG A 10 10.61 0.97 -16.22
N LYS A 11 10.32 -0.29 -16.56
CA LYS A 11 9.03 -0.72 -17.12
C LYS A 11 8.48 -1.90 -16.30
N PRO A 12 7.15 -1.97 -16.08
CA PRO A 12 6.52 -3.14 -15.52
C PRO A 12 6.66 -4.33 -16.48
N THR A 13 6.71 -5.54 -15.94
CA THR A 13 6.61 -6.79 -16.70
C THR A 13 5.14 -7.13 -16.95
N ASP A 14 4.83 -7.79 -18.07
CA ASP A 14 3.45 -8.23 -18.39
C ASP A 14 2.84 -9.08 -17.26
N ALA A 15 3.67 -9.91 -16.62
CA ALA A 15 3.24 -10.73 -15.52
C ALA A 15 2.96 -9.90 -14.24
N PHE A 16 3.71 -8.81 -13.99
CA PHE A 16 3.37 -7.85 -12.95
C PHE A 16 2.05 -7.14 -13.22
N GLU A 17 1.74 -6.79 -14.47
CA GLU A 17 0.46 -6.14 -14.81
C GLU A 17 -0.72 -7.04 -14.48
N LYS A 18 -0.65 -8.33 -14.83
CA LYS A 18 -1.67 -9.32 -14.44
C LYS A 18 -1.84 -9.40 -12.92
N VAL A 19 -0.72 -9.44 -12.20
CA VAL A 19 -0.73 -9.48 -10.73
C VAL A 19 -1.30 -8.18 -10.13
N ARG A 20 -0.99 -7.02 -10.72
CA ARG A 20 -1.53 -5.71 -10.33
C ARG A 20 -3.04 -5.70 -10.48
N ASP A 21 -3.54 -6.08 -11.65
CA ASP A 21 -4.98 -6.12 -11.93
C ASP A 21 -5.70 -7.08 -10.98
N GLN A 22 -5.13 -8.27 -10.76
CA GLN A 22 -5.66 -9.22 -9.79
C GLN A 22 -5.67 -8.63 -8.37
N ALA A 23 -4.57 -8.01 -7.92
CA ALA A 23 -4.49 -7.39 -6.61
C ALA A 23 -5.45 -6.19 -6.45
N GLN A 24 -5.80 -5.49 -7.52
CA GLN A 24 -6.77 -4.40 -7.48
C GLN A 24 -8.21 -4.90 -7.33
N GLN A 25 -8.52 -6.02 -7.97
CA GLN A 25 -9.83 -6.69 -7.92
C GLN A 25 -10.02 -7.49 -6.63
N SER A 26 -8.97 -8.13 -6.14
CA SER A 26 -8.99 -8.92 -4.91
C SER A 26 -9.25 -8.06 -3.67
N ARG A 27 -10.06 -8.60 -2.76
CA ARG A 27 -10.41 -7.95 -1.48
C ARG A 27 -9.76 -8.68 -0.31
N PHE A 28 -8.42 -8.60 -0.23
CA PHE A 28 -7.72 -9.14 0.93
C PHE A 28 -7.93 -8.23 2.15
N PHE A 29 -7.97 -8.84 3.34
CA PHE A 29 -8.09 -8.09 4.59
C PHE A 29 -6.75 -8.04 5.32
N VAL A 30 -6.32 -6.85 5.71
CA VAL A 30 -5.15 -6.70 6.59
C VAL A 30 -5.58 -7.01 8.02
N LEU A 31 -5.08 -8.13 8.56
CA LEU A 31 -5.37 -8.55 9.93
C LEU A 31 -4.48 -7.83 10.94
N GLN A 32 -3.19 -7.72 10.63
CA GLN A 32 -2.21 -7.17 11.56
C GLN A 32 -1.05 -6.53 10.82
N GLN A 33 -0.55 -5.43 11.36
CA GLN A 33 0.70 -4.81 10.95
C GLN A 33 1.81 -5.24 11.93
N ILE A 34 2.82 -5.96 11.43
CA ILE A 34 3.97 -6.43 12.21
C ILE A 34 5.03 -5.33 12.34
N GLY A 35 5.09 -4.42 11.36
CA GLY A 35 6.03 -3.30 11.33
C GLY A 35 5.65 -2.27 10.27
N PRO A 36 6.48 -1.25 10.02
CA PRO A 36 6.18 -0.23 9.00
C PRO A 36 5.95 -0.84 7.62
N THR A 37 6.62 -1.95 7.32
CA THR A 37 6.56 -2.64 6.03
C THR A 37 6.09 -4.09 6.09
N GLY A 38 5.70 -4.58 7.27
CA GLY A 38 5.27 -5.97 7.48
C GLY A 38 3.78 -6.07 7.77
N PHE A 39 3.05 -6.87 6.98
CA PHE A 39 1.60 -7.00 7.06
C PHE A 39 1.17 -8.46 7.02
N VAL A 40 0.14 -8.79 7.79
CA VAL A 40 -0.56 -10.08 7.75
C VAL A 40 -1.87 -9.87 7.01
N LEU A 41 -2.01 -10.55 5.89
CA LEU A 41 -3.20 -10.54 5.03
C LEU A 41 -4.02 -11.81 5.26
N ARG A 42 -5.33 -11.68 5.12
CA ARG A 42 -6.29 -12.78 4.98
C ARG A 42 -6.82 -12.76 3.56
N ASP A 43 -6.64 -13.87 2.86
CA ASP A 43 -7.17 -14.09 1.51
C ASP A 43 -8.68 -14.39 1.56
N GLU A 44 -9.36 -14.37 0.41
CA GLU A 44 -10.75 -14.77 0.23
C GLU A 44 -10.98 -16.24 0.63
N GLY A 45 -9.95 -17.08 0.52
CA GLY A 45 -9.95 -18.47 0.98
C GLY A 45 -9.68 -18.66 2.48
N ASP A 46 -9.77 -17.60 3.28
CA ASP A 46 -9.49 -17.59 4.73
C ASP A 46 -8.04 -17.89 5.13
N GLN A 47 -7.14 -17.98 4.15
CA GLN A 47 -5.73 -18.26 4.39
C GLN A 47 -4.98 -17.01 4.85
N LYS A 48 -4.11 -17.19 5.84
CA LYS A 48 -3.28 -16.12 6.41
C LYS A 48 -1.93 -16.10 5.73
N HIS A 49 -1.59 -14.98 5.10
CA HIS A 49 -0.31 -14.77 4.44
C HIS A 49 0.42 -13.58 5.07
N ARG A 50 1.71 -13.76 5.40
CA ARG A 50 2.55 -12.66 5.86
C ARG A 50 3.31 -12.11 4.67
N ALA A 51 3.19 -10.81 4.44
CA ALA A 51 3.89 -10.08 3.40
C ALA A 51 4.78 -9.03 4.05
N PHE A 52 6.06 -9.03 3.69
CA PHE A 52 7.06 -8.08 4.12
C PHE A 52 7.59 -7.36 2.89
N VAL A 53 7.52 -6.03 2.92
CA VAL A 53 8.05 -5.15 1.88
C VAL A 53 9.40 -4.62 2.37
N GLY A 54 10.42 -4.65 1.52
CA GLY A 54 11.76 -4.27 1.96
C GLY A 54 12.78 -4.25 0.83
N ALA A 55 14.04 -4.42 1.22
CA ALA A 55 15.14 -4.62 0.27
C ALA A 55 14.89 -5.84 -0.63
N GLU A 56 14.26 -6.89 -0.09
CA GLU A 56 13.62 -7.95 -0.85
C GLU A 56 12.22 -8.19 -0.30
N HIS A 57 11.24 -8.34 -1.20
CA HIS A 57 9.87 -8.64 -0.81
C HIS A 57 9.75 -10.10 -0.43
N SER A 58 9.24 -10.37 0.77
CA SER A 58 9.06 -11.72 1.28
C SER A 58 7.59 -11.99 1.56
N CYS A 59 7.05 -13.06 0.98
CA CYS A 59 5.67 -13.49 1.19
C CYS A 59 5.64 -14.96 1.59
N SER A 60 4.81 -15.31 2.59
CA SER A 60 4.57 -16.72 2.97
C SER A 60 3.93 -17.56 1.87
N CYS A 61 3.47 -16.94 0.78
CA CYS A 61 2.90 -17.60 -0.38
C CYS A 61 3.95 -18.26 -1.30
N GLY A 62 5.25 -18.07 -1.04
CA GLY A 62 6.34 -18.73 -1.78
C GLY A 62 6.58 -18.22 -3.21
N ARG A 63 5.75 -17.28 -3.70
CA ARG A 63 5.76 -16.80 -5.09
C ARG A 63 6.54 -15.49 -5.29
N CYS A 64 7.46 -15.16 -4.37
CA CYS A 64 8.17 -13.87 -4.29
C CYS A 64 9.59 -13.84 -4.90
N GLY A 65 9.95 -14.81 -5.76
CA GLY A 65 11.32 -14.95 -6.31
C GLY A 65 11.76 -13.76 -7.18
N ASP A 66 11.35 -13.74 -8.44
CA ASP A 66 11.74 -12.71 -9.41
C ASP A 66 10.66 -11.65 -9.67
N GLU A 67 9.46 -11.89 -9.16
CA GLU A 67 8.28 -11.06 -9.37
C GLU A 67 7.43 -10.93 -8.10
N HIS A 68 6.56 -9.91 -8.09
CA HIS A 68 5.66 -9.65 -6.99
C HIS A 68 4.56 -10.69 -6.98
N CYS A 69 4.22 -11.19 -5.80
CA CYS A 69 2.98 -11.93 -5.63
C CYS A 69 1.80 -10.95 -5.49
N VAL A 70 0.58 -11.49 -5.66
CA VAL A 70 -0.66 -10.73 -5.50
C VAL A 70 -0.78 -10.06 -4.12
N HIS A 71 -0.24 -10.70 -3.08
CA HIS A 71 -0.22 -10.18 -1.71
C HIS A 71 0.67 -8.94 -1.56
N THR A 72 1.91 -8.99 -2.06
CA THR A 72 2.83 -7.85 -2.00
C THR A 72 2.33 -6.70 -2.87
N ALA A 73 1.82 -7.00 -4.07
CA ALA A 73 1.21 -6.01 -4.94
C ALA A 73 -0.01 -5.35 -4.27
N PHE A 74 -0.86 -6.13 -3.59
CA PHE A 74 -1.98 -5.61 -2.80
C PHE A 74 -1.52 -4.69 -1.68
N VAL A 75 -0.46 -5.05 -0.95
CA VAL A 75 0.10 -4.19 0.11
C VAL A 75 0.58 -2.86 -0.48
N LEU A 76 1.33 -2.88 -1.58
CA LEU A 76 1.81 -1.64 -2.20
C LEU A 76 0.65 -0.75 -2.68
N LEU A 77 -0.34 -1.32 -3.37
CA LEU A 77 -1.41 -0.58 -4.03
C LEU A 77 -2.54 -0.15 -3.08
N LYS A 78 -2.98 -1.04 -2.18
CA LYS A 78 -4.17 -0.81 -1.35
C LYS A 78 -3.81 -0.36 0.07
N VAL A 79 -2.75 -0.92 0.64
CA VAL A 79 -2.36 -0.64 2.04
C VAL A 79 -1.46 0.59 2.11
N LEU A 80 -0.38 0.60 1.34
CA LEU A 80 0.56 1.71 1.24
C LEU A 80 0.10 2.80 0.27
N LYS A 81 -0.94 2.52 -0.53
CA LYS A 81 -1.55 3.46 -1.49
C LYS A 81 -0.55 4.06 -2.47
N VAL A 82 0.46 3.27 -2.85
CA VAL A 82 1.40 3.67 -3.91
C VAL A 82 0.62 3.75 -5.22
N PRO A 83 0.75 4.84 -5.99
CA PRO A 83 0.08 4.95 -7.28
C PRO A 83 0.56 3.85 -8.23
N PRO A 84 -0.34 3.23 -9.00
CA PRO A 84 0.02 2.13 -9.91
C PRO A 84 0.99 2.56 -11.02
N ASP A 85 1.01 3.85 -11.35
CA ASP A 85 1.93 4.46 -12.32
C ASP A 85 3.34 4.68 -11.76
N SER A 86 3.53 4.55 -10.43
CA SER A 86 4.84 4.75 -9.82
C SER A 86 5.72 3.52 -10.01
N PRO A 87 6.99 3.71 -10.41
CA PRO A 87 7.93 2.60 -10.58
C PRO A 87 8.18 1.80 -9.32
N LEU A 88 7.94 2.39 -8.15
CA LEU A 88 8.01 1.73 -6.85
C LEU A 88 7.04 0.56 -6.71
N CYS A 89 5.96 0.55 -7.52
CA CYS A 89 4.96 -0.50 -7.48
C CYS A 89 5.45 -1.84 -8.04
N TRP A 90 6.31 -1.80 -9.07
CA TRP A 90 6.85 -3.00 -9.75
C TRP A 90 8.33 -3.22 -9.46
N GLN A 91 8.93 -2.45 -8.55
CA GLN A 91 10.33 -2.67 -8.15
C GLN A 91 10.44 -3.92 -7.27
N PRO A 92 11.23 -4.93 -7.70
CA PRO A 92 11.41 -6.15 -6.91
C PRO A 92 12.18 -5.92 -5.60
N SER A 93 12.87 -4.78 -5.49
CA SER A 93 13.63 -4.34 -4.33
C SER A 93 13.43 -2.85 -4.11
N LEU A 94 13.02 -2.48 -2.90
CA LEU A 94 12.90 -1.10 -2.44
C LEU A 94 14.03 -0.79 -1.46
N THR A 95 14.73 0.32 -1.70
CA THR A 95 15.74 0.84 -0.76
C THR A 95 15.08 1.51 0.43
N ASP A 96 15.79 1.64 1.55
CA ASP A 96 15.26 2.31 2.76
C ASP A 96 14.77 3.73 2.49
N ALA A 97 15.42 4.45 1.57
CA ALA A 97 14.98 5.79 1.15
C ALA A 97 13.63 5.76 0.44
N GLU A 98 13.43 4.81 -0.49
CA GLU A 98 12.17 4.64 -1.21
C GLU A 98 11.05 4.17 -0.27
N ILE A 99 11.36 3.27 0.67
CA ILE A 99 10.43 2.84 1.72
C ILE A 99 10.02 4.04 2.58
N GLY A 100 10.99 4.87 2.99
CA GLY A 100 10.74 6.10 3.72
C GLY A 100 9.84 7.06 2.96
N GLU A 101 10.05 7.22 1.65
CA GLU A 101 9.20 8.06 0.79
C GLU A 101 7.76 7.55 0.73
N VAL A 102 7.56 6.23 0.52
CA VAL A 102 6.24 5.60 0.48
C VAL A 102 5.50 5.76 1.81
N LEU A 103 6.17 5.50 2.93
CA LEU A 103 5.59 5.64 4.26
C LEU A 103 5.24 7.09 4.57
N ALA A 104 6.13 8.03 4.23
CA ALA A 104 5.89 9.45 4.44
C ALA A 104 4.75 9.97 3.54
N ALA A 105 4.63 9.47 2.30
CA ALA A 105 3.52 9.81 1.42
C ALA A 105 2.18 9.34 2.00
N ARG A 106 2.14 8.10 2.51
CA ARG A 106 0.96 7.57 3.20
C ARG A 106 0.56 8.43 4.39
N GLN A 107 1.51 8.79 5.25
CA GLN A 107 1.25 9.63 6.43
C GLN A 107 0.68 10.98 6.04
N ARG A 108 1.26 11.64 5.03
CA ARG A 108 0.75 12.93 4.50
C ARG A 108 -0.69 12.84 4.01
N GLU A 109 -1.02 11.75 3.31
CA GLU A 109 -2.39 11.51 2.81
C GLU A 109 -3.38 11.24 3.96
N GLU A 110 -2.98 10.49 4.98
CA GLU A 110 -3.79 10.25 6.18
C GLU A 110 -4.03 11.56 6.95
N GLU A 111 -3.00 12.40 7.12
CA GLU A 111 -3.13 13.72 7.74
C GLU A 111 -4.04 14.66 6.95
N LYS A 112 -3.89 14.68 5.62
CA LYS A 112 -4.75 15.49 4.74
C LYS A 112 -6.22 15.08 4.88
N ARG A 113 -6.51 13.78 4.83
CA ARG A 113 -7.88 13.26 5.02
C ARG A 113 -8.45 13.63 6.37
N LYS A 114 -7.66 13.53 7.44
CA LYS A 114 -8.10 13.94 8.79
C LYS A 114 -8.43 15.43 8.86
N ARG A 115 -7.60 16.28 8.26
CA ARG A 115 -7.85 17.74 8.18
C ARG A 115 -9.08 18.07 7.34
N GLU A 116 -9.31 17.36 6.25
CA GLU A 116 -10.50 17.53 5.41
C GLU A 116 -11.77 17.09 6.13
N ALA A 117 -11.73 15.95 6.84
CA ALA A 117 -12.81 15.47 7.69
C ALA A 117 -13.15 16.50 8.79
N GLU A 118 -12.16 16.99 9.54
CA GLU A 118 -12.36 17.99 10.58
C GLU A 118 -12.97 19.29 10.03
N ARG A 119 -12.51 19.73 8.84
CA ARG A 119 -13.10 20.89 8.15
C ARG A 119 -14.54 20.64 7.72
N ALA A 120 -14.86 19.45 7.22
CA ALA A 120 -16.21 19.07 6.82
C ALA A 120 -17.14 19.00 8.04
N GLU A 121 -16.70 18.39 9.14
CA GLU A 121 -17.43 18.35 10.41
C GLU A 121 -17.69 19.75 10.96
N ARG A 122 -16.67 20.63 10.95
CA ARG A 122 -16.84 22.03 11.39
C ARG A 122 -17.84 22.80 10.51
N ARG A 123 -17.84 22.57 9.20
CA ARG A 123 -18.83 23.16 8.27
C ARG A 123 -20.24 22.63 8.56
N ALA A 124 -20.40 21.33 8.71
CA ALA A 124 -21.67 20.69 9.04
C ALA A 124 -22.23 21.19 10.38
N ALA A 125 -21.38 21.37 11.40
CA ALA A 125 -21.80 21.89 12.71
C ALA A 125 -22.28 23.35 12.64
N ILE A 126 -21.65 24.19 11.81
CA ILE A 126 -22.09 25.57 11.57
C ILE A 126 -23.45 25.59 10.87
N GLU A 127 -23.64 24.72 9.88
CA GLU A 127 -24.90 24.60 9.14
C GLU A 127 -26.05 24.11 10.03
N ALA A 128 -25.82 23.09 10.85
CA ALA A 128 -26.79 22.58 11.83
C ALA A 128 -27.21 23.67 12.84
N LYS A 129 -26.26 24.48 13.33
CA LYS A 129 -26.56 25.62 14.21
C LYS A 129 -27.39 26.71 13.52
N ARG A 130 -27.22 26.91 12.21
CA ARG A 130 -28.03 27.86 11.43
C ARG A 130 -29.46 27.35 11.22
N GLN A 131 -29.63 26.05 11.01
CA GLN A 131 -30.95 25.44 10.83
C GLN A 131 -31.78 25.41 12.13
N SER A 132 -31.15 25.19 13.28
CA SER A 132 -31.85 25.15 14.58
C SER A 132 -32.27 26.52 15.13
N LYS A 133 -31.83 27.62 14.50
CA LYS A 133 -32.14 29.01 14.91
C LYS A 133 -33.20 29.65 14.01
N LYS A 134 -33.75 28.90 13.06
CA LYS A 134 -34.75 29.32 12.08
C LYS A 134 -36.07 28.62 12.39
#